data_AF-B4GXT2-F1
#
_entry.id   AF-B4GXT2-F1
#
_cell.length_a   1.000
_cell.length_b   1.000
_cell.length_c   1.000
_cell.angle_alpha   90.00
_cell.angle_beta   90.00
_cell.angle_gamma   90.00
#
_symmetry.space_group_name_H-M   'P 1'
#
loop_
_entity.id
_entity.type
_entity.pdbx_description
1 polymer ?
#
loop_
_entity_poly.entity_id
_entity_poly.type
_entity_poly.pdbx_seq_one_letter_code
_entity_poly.pdbx_strand_id
1 'polypeptide(L)'
;IIPRRKLKQPPVCLRNLNLIQETNCSAFPILANISSASSNSHDPSSPMRKRNDKKEHSEGAYKCPVCLEIVRHREPLLAKCGHVFCRQCIETVIRSSHKCPMCNMKQGIRDTMRIYL
;
A
#
# COMPACT_ATOMS: atom_id res chain seq x y z
N ILE A 1 -27.29 -3.60 -36.13
CA ILE A 1 -25.96 -4.14 -35.74
C ILE A 1 -25.47 -3.33 -34.53
N ILE A 2 -25.39 -3.92 -33.33
CA ILE A 2 -24.99 -3.21 -32.10
C ILE A 2 -23.75 -3.92 -31.53
N PRO A 3 -22.59 -3.26 -31.41
CA PRO A 3 -21.39 -3.90 -30.87
C PRO A 3 -21.52 -4.10 -29.36
N ARG A 4 -21.54 -5.37 -28.93
CA ARG A 4 -21.54 -5.75 -27.51
C ARG A 4 -20.29 -5.19 -26.83
N ARG A 5 -20.46 -4.18 -25.96
CA ARG A 5 -19.40 -3.73 -25.04
C ARG A 5 -19.04 -4.89 -24.13
N LYS A 6 -17.87 -5.53 -24.33
CA LYS A 6 -17.36 -6.54 -23.40
C LYS A 6 -17.08 -5.87 -22.06
N LEU A 7 -17.98 -6.07 -21.10
CA LEU A 7 -17.73 -5.88 -19.68
C LEU A 7 -16.58 -6.82 -19.29
N LYS A 8 -15.35 -6.28 -19.31
CA LYS A 8 -14.18 -7.02 -18.85
C LYS A 8 -14.22 -7.00 -17.32
N GLN A 9 -14.79 -8.06 -16.77
CA GLN A 9 -14.95 -8.28 -15.34
C GLN A 9 -13.60 -8.05 -14.62
N PRO A 10 -13.58 -7.36 -13.46
CA PRO A 10 -12.39 -7.38 -12.61
C PRO A 10 -12.19 -8.82 -12.09
N PRO A 11 -10.94 -9.30 -11.93
CA PRO A 11 -10.72 -10.53 -11.19
C PRO A 11 -11.11 -10.28 -9.73
N VAL A 12 -12.27 -10.81 -9.34
CA VAL A 12 -12.64 -10.92 -7.93
C VAL A 12 -11.66 -11.88 -7.27
N CYS A 13 -10.69 -11.35 -6.53
CA CYS A 13 -9.83 -12.13 -5.65
C CYS A 13 -10.62 -12.58 -4.41
N LEU A 14 -11.62 -13.43 -4.62
CA LEU A 14 -12.35 -14.11 -3.54
C LEU A 14 -11.41 -15.16 -2.93
N ARG A 15 -10.57 -14.73 -1.98
CA ARG A 15 -9.81 -15.66 -1.14
C ARG A 15 -10.61 -15.94 0.12
N ASN A 16 -11.06 -17.19 0.17
CA ASN A 16 -11.85 -17.75 1.26
C ASN A 16 -11.09 -17.70 2.59
N LEU A 17 -11.84 -17.62 3.68
CA LEU A 17 -11.32 -17.72 5.04
C LEU A 17 -10.95 -19.19 5.34
N ASN A 18 -9.98 -19.39 6.26
CA ASN A 18 -9.47 -20.67 6.77
C ASN A 18 -8.62 -21.53 5.81
N LEU A 19 -7.30 -21.41 5.92
CA LEU A 19 -6.45 -22.54 6.33
C LEU A 19 -5.08 -22.04 6.84
N ILE A 20 -4.92 -21.94 8.15
CA ILE A 20 -3.59 -21.86 8.80
C ILE A 20 -3.03 -23.28 8.89
N GLN A 21 -2.43 -23.75 7.79
CA GLN A 21 -1.54 -24.90 7.83
C GLN A 21 -0.11 -24.39 8.06
N GLU A 22 0.40 -24.59 9.27
CA GLU A 22 1.76 -24.22 9.68
C GLU A 22 2.80 -25.00 8.85
N THR A 23 3.23 -24.46 7.70
CA THR A 23 4.29 -25.07 6.88
C THR A 23 5.65 -24.71 7.44
N ASN A 24 6.09 -25.53 8.40
CA ASN A 24 7.46 -25.68 8.86
C ASN A 24 8.47 -25.71 7.69
N CYS A 25 9.27 -24.64 7.55
CA CYS A 25 10.40 -24.57 6.62
C CYS A 25 11.71 -24.62 7.42
N SER A 26 12.21 -25.83 7.66
CA SER A 26 13.55 -26.06 8.22
C SER A 26 14.65 -25.95 7.15
N ALA A 27 15.90 -25.90 7.62
CA ALA A 27 17.16 -26.02 6.87
C ALA A 27 17.74 -24.76 6.17
N PHE A 28 18.53 -24.01 6.97
CA PHE A 28 19.85 -23.54 6.55
C PHE A 28 20.87 -23.75 7.70
N PRO A 29 21.66 -24.84 7.69
CA PRO A 29 22.99 -24.89 8.33
C PRO A 29 24.01 -24.21 7.39
N ILE A 30 25.25 -23.82 7.73
CA ILE A 30 26.17 -23.94 8.88
C ILE A 30 27.03 -22.63 8.88
N LEU A 31 27.99 -22.30 9.78
CA LEU A 31 28.76 -23.01 10.81
C LEU A 31 28.72 -22.24 12.17
N ALA A 32 29.39 -22.78 13.19
CA ALA A 32 29.67 -22.12 14.46
C ALA A 32 31.01 -21.35 14.45
N ASN A 33 31.14 -20.33 15.31
CA ASN A 33 32.40 -20.02 15.96
C ASN A 33 32.16 -19.86 17.46
N ILE A 34 32.86 -20.67 18.27
CA ILE A 34 32.79 -20.65 19.73
C ILE A 34 34.01 -19.88 20.22
N SER A 35 33.79 -18.83 21.01
CA SER A 35 34.85 -18.18 21.77
C SER A 35 34.35 -17.98 23.20
N SER A 36 34.82 -18.88 24.07
CA SER A 36 34.43 -18.98 25.47
C SER A 36 35.06 -17.86 26.30
N ALA A 37 34.28 -17.14 27.11
CA ALA A 37 34.59 -16.81 28.50
C ALA A 37 33.46 -16.02 29.16
N SER A 38 33.17 -16.34 30.41
CA SER A 38 32.09 -15.76 31.22
C SER A 38 32.45 -14.38 31.81
N SER A 39 31.46 -13.54 32.10
CA SER A 39 31.26 -12.95 33.45
C SER A 39 30.00 -12.05 33.57
N ASN A 40 29.06 -12.50 34.39
CA ASN A 40 28.15 -11.76 35.27
C ASN A 40 27.65 -10.32 34.97
N SER A 41 26.31 -10.26 34.90
CA SER A 41 25.43 -9.52 35.84
C SER A 41 24.92 -8.09 35.54
N HIS A 42 23.69 -7.88 36.05
CA HIS A 42 22.97 -6.64 36.35
C HIS A 42 22.39 -5.76 35.22
N ASP A 43 21.05 -5.80 35.14
CA ASP A 43 20.20 -4.70 34.71
C ASP A 43 20.45 -3.46 35.59
N PRO A 44 20.54 -2.27 34.98
CA PRO A 44 19.49 -1.29 35.24
C PRO A 44 19.00 -0.58 33.96
N SER A 45 17.79 -0.91 33.53
CA SER A 45 16.68 0.05 33.44
C SER A 45 17.03 1.39 32.77
N SER A 46 17.34 1.37 31.47
CA SER A 46 17.48 2.61 30.68
C SER A 46 16.09 3.22 30.39
N PRO A 47 15.85 4.51 30.67
CA PRO A 47 14.50 5.06 30.74
C PRO A 47 13.79 5.05 29.40
N MET A 48 12.54 4.58 29.40
CA MET A 48 11.66 4.58 28.23
C MET A 48 11.56 5.99 27.64
N ARG A 49 12.18 6.21 26.48
CA ARG A 49 11.84 7.33 25.62
C ARG A 49 10.40 7.14 25.14
N LYS A 50 9.43 7.67 25.90
CA LYS A 50 8.07 7.94 25.43
C LYS A 50 8.17 8.95 24.28
N ARG A 51 8.45 8.45 23.08
CA ARG A 51 8.22 9.21 21.85
C ARG A 51 6.72 9.39 21.78
N ASN A 52 6.28 10.58 22.18
CA ASN A 52 4.90 11.01 22.05
C ASN A 52 4.62 11.23 20.56
N ASP A 53 4.54 10.14 19.82
CA ASP A 53 4.04 10.09 18.45
C ASP A 53 2.54 10.41 18.54
N LYS A 54 2.22 11.69 18.73
CA LYS A 54 0.91 12.27 18.41
C LYS A 54 0.71 12.23 16.90
N LYS A 55 0.75 11.02 16.34
CA LYS A 55 -0.02 10.72 15.15
C LYS A 55 -1.47 10.77 15.60
N GLU A 56 -2.04 11.96 15.47
CA GLU A 56 -3.41 12.12 14.96
C GLU A 56 -3.48 11.34 13.65
N HIS A 57 -3.57 10.01 13.78
CA HIS A 57 -3.86 9.15 12.67
C HIS A 57 -5.35 9.38 12.43
N SER A 58 -5.63 10.16 11.39
CA SER A 58 -6.94 10.22 10.77
C SER A 58 -7.26 8.82 10.20
N GLU A 59 -7.56 7.87 11.09
CA GLU A 59 -7.47 6.40 10.89
C GLU A 59 -8.42 5.89 9.80
N GLY A 60 -9.43 6.71 9.43
CA GLY A 60 -10.36 6.45 8.32
C GLY A 60 -10.17 7.32 7.07
N ALA A 61 -9.13 8.14 6.96
CA ALA A 61 -8.95 9.06 5.83
C ALA A 61 -8.04 8.46 4.73
N TYR A 62 -8.60 8.22 3.54
CA TYR A 62 -7.83 7.75 2.38
C TYR A 62 -6.77 8.77 1.95
N LYS A 63 -5.54 8.30 1.72
CA LYS A 63 -4.38 9.10 1.32
C LYS A 63 -3.93 8.75 -0.09
N CYS A 64 -3.45 9.75 -0.85
CA CYS A 64 -2.97 9.52 -2.20
C CYS A 64 -1.66 8.73 -2.17
N PRO A 65 -1.52 7.61 -2.90
CA PRO A 65 -0.27 6.83 -2.89
C PRO A 65 0.92 7.53 -3.58
N VAL A 66 0.71 8.71 -4.20
CA VAL A 66 1.76 9.47 -4.89
C VAL A 66 2.34 10.60 -4.02
N CYS A 67 1.49 11.39 -3.35
CA CYS A 67 1.93 12.49 -2.47
C CYS A 67 1.71 12.22 -0.97
N LEU A 68 1.15 11.07 -0.61
CA LEU A 68 0.84 10.63 0.76
C LEU A 68 -0.15 11.52 1.55
N GLU A 69 -0.72 12.54 0.90
CA GLU A 69 -1.70 13.46 1.48
C GLU A 69 -3.15 12.96 1.41
N ILE A 70 -3.98 13.45 2.32
CA ILE A 70 -5.42 13.13 2.41
C ILE A 70 -6.14 13.58 1.12
N VAL A 71 -6.78 12.64 0.41
CA VAL A 71 -7.39 12.96 -0.90
C VAL A 71 -8.65 13.81 -0.79
N ARG A 72 -9.38 13.73 0.33
CA ARG A 72 -10.65 14.47 0.56
C ARG A 72 -10.49 15.97 0.33
N HIS A 73 -9.35 16.54 0.69
CA HIS A 73 -9.05 17.97 0.54
C HIS A 73 -8.42 18.36 -0.81
N ARG A 74 -8.16 17.39 -1.71
CA ARG A 74 -7.38 17.60 -2.95
C ARG A 74 -8.02 17.03 -4.22
N GLU A 75 -9.36 17.10 -4.29
CA GLU A 75 -10.18 16.61 -5.40
C GLU A 75 -9.87 15.14 -5.76
N PRO A 76 -10.47 14.15 -5.07
CA PRO A 76 -10.19 12.75 -5.36
C PRO A 76 -10.73 12.35 -6.74
N LEU A 77 -9.83 11.82 -7.56
CA LEU A 77 -10.12 11.29 -8.88
C LEU A 77 -9.92 9.78 -8.89
N LEU A 78 -10.93 9.07 -9.39
CA LEU A 78 -10.92 7.63 -9.65
C LEU A 78 -10.51 7.38 -11.10
N ALA A 79 -9.39 6.67 -11.28
CA ALA A 79 -8.89 6.19 -12.55
C ALA A 79 -9.80 5.11 -13.17
N LYS A 80 -9.80 4.96 -14.50
CA LYS A 80 -10.54 3.91 -15.23
C LYS A 80 -10.27 2.49 -14.73
N CYS A 81 -9.12 2.26 -14.12
CA CYS A 81 -8.70 0.99 -13.54
C CYS A 81 -9.12 0.78 -12.07
N GLY A 82 -9.87 1.71 -11.46
CA GLY A 82 -10.36 1.60 -10.08
C GLY A 82 -9.45 2.17 -8.98
N HIS A 83 -8.33 2.81 -9.33
CA HIS A 83 -7.39 3.38 -8.35
C HIS A 83 -7.68 4.88 -8.09
N VAL A 84 -7.56 5.32 -6.84
CA VAL A 84 -7.88 6.69 -6.42
C VAL A 84 -6.62 7.51 -6.17
N PHE A 85 -6.61 8.76 -6.66
CA PHE A 85 -5.51 9.71 -6.49
C PHE A 85 -6.06 11.11 -6.26
N CYS A 86 -5.24 12.04 -5.76
CA CYS A 86 -5.59 13.46 -5.84
C CYS A 86 -5.37 13.98 -7.26
N ARG A 87 -6.11 15.02 -7.66
CA ARG A 87 -6.09 15.57 -9.01
C ARG A 87 -4.69 15.90 -9.54
N GLN A 88 -3.89 16.62 -8.75
CA GLN A 88 -2.56 17.08 -9.15
C GLN A 88 -1.63 15.91 -9.51
N CYS A 89 -1.66 14.83 -8.74
CA CYS A 89 -0.80 13.67 -8.96
C CYS A 89 -1.21 12.89 -10.21
N ILE A 90 -2.50 12.61 -10.39
CA ILE A 90 -2.94 11.85 -11.57
C ILE A 90 -2.80 12.67 -12.86
N GLU A 91 -3.10 13.97 -12.85
CA GLU A 91 -2.86 14.83 -14.02
C GLU A 91 -1.38 14.84 -14.43
N THR A 92 -0.46 14.92 -13.47
CA THR A 92 0.99 14.91 -13.73
C THR A 92 1.46 13.57 -14.30
N VAL A 93 1.06 12.45 -13.70
CA VAL A 93 1.47 11.10 -14.16
C VAL A 93 0.84 10.75 -15.51
N ILE A 94 -0.40 11.18 -15.77
CA ILE A 94 -1.03 10.98 -17.09
C ILE A 94 -0.33 11.82 -18.15
N ARG A 95 0.07 13.07 -17.87
CA ARG A 95 0.80 13.93 -18.82
C ARG A 95 2.17 13.37 -19.20
N SER A 96 2.88 12.70 -18.29
CA SER A 96 4.22 12.16 -18.56
C SER A 96 4.23 10.71 -19.08
N SER A 97 3.36 9.84 -18.56
CA SER A 97 3.41 8.38 -18.80
C SER A 97 2.18 7.80 -19.49
N HIS A 98 1.06 8.52 -19.51
CA HIS A 98 -0.26 8.03 -19.95
C HIS A 98 -0.69 6.68 -19.31
N LYS A 99 -0.25 6.41 -18.08
CA LYS A 99 -0.49 5.15 -17.35
C LYS A 99 -0.95 5.42 -15.91
N CYS A 100 -1.56 4.41 -15.28
CA CYS A 100 -1.84 4.40 -13.85
C CYS A 100 -0.56 4.12 -13.05
N PRO A 101 -0.21 4.91 -12.01
CA PRO A 101 0.98 4.64 -11.20
C PRO A 101 0.86 3.41 -10.29
N MET A 102 -0.35 2.90 -10.04
CA MET A 102 -0.57 1.68 -9.23
C MET A 102 -0.52 0.38 -10.04
N CYS A 103 -1.01 0.38 -11.29
CA CYS A 103 -1.19 -0.84 -12.07
C CYS A 103 -0.70 -0.76 -13.53
N ASN A 104 -0.01 0.33 -13.91
CA ASN A 104 0.56 0.57 -15.25
C ASN A 104 -0.42 0.49 -16.44
N MET A 105 -1.73 0.37 -16.18
CA MET A 105 -2.78 0.39 -17.20
C MET A 105 -2.78 1.72 -17.95
N LYS A 106 -2.83 1.68 -19.30
CA LYS A 106 -2.87 2.88 -20.15
C LYS A 106 -4.22 3.61 -20.00
N GLN A 107 -4.18 4.91 -19.74
CA GLN A 107 -5.37 5.76 -19.57
C GLN A 107 -5.06 7.23 -19.83
N GLY A 108 -6.07 8.01 -20.24
CA GLY A 108 -5.97 9.46 -20.46
C GLY A 108 -6.62 10.32 -19.37
N ILE A 109 -6.51 11.65 -19.46
CA ILE A 109 -7.14 12.59 -18.51
C ILE A 109 -8.68 12.57 -18.61
N ARG A 110 -9.23 12.20 -19.77
CA ARG A 110 -10.67 11.96 -19.97
C ARG A 110 -11.17 10.65 -19.32
N ASP A 111 -10.25 9.89 -18.71
CA ASP A 111 -10.52 8.57 -18.15
C ASP A 111 -10.52 8.57 -16.63
N THR A 112 -10.36 9.74 -16.01
CA THR A 112 -10.46 9.96 -14.57
C THR A 112 -11.79 10.62 -14.24
N MET A 113 -12.57 10.04 -13.33
CA MET A 113 -13.81 10.62 -12.83
C MET A 113 -13.62 11.22 -11.43
N ARG A 114 -14.28 12.34 -11.11
CA ARG A 114 -14.29 12.88 -9.75
C ARG A 114 -15.21 12.04 -8.87
N ILE A 115 -14.74 11.70 -7.68
CA ILE A 115 -15.54 11.05 -6.63
C ILE A 115 -15.63 11.95 -5.41
N TYR A 116 -16.61 11.69 -4.55
CA TYR A 116 -16.79 12.35 -3.26
C TYR A 116 -16.67 11.27 -2.18
N LEU A 117 -15.92 11.57 -1.11
CA LEU A 117 -15.35 10.61 -0.16
C LEU A 117 -15.45 11.13 1.27
#